data_AF-V4JCB4-F1
#
_entry.id   AF-V4JCB4-F1
#
_cell.length_a   1.000
_cell.length_b   1.000
_cell.length_c   1.000
_cell.angle_alpha   90.00
_cell.angle_beta   90.00
_cell.angle_gamma   90.00
#
_symmetry.space_group_name_H-M   'P 1'
#
loop_
_entity.id
_entity.type
_entity.pdbx_description
1 polymer ?
#
loop_
_entity_poly.entity_id
_entity_poly.type
_entity_poly.pdbx_seq_one_letter_code
_entity_poly.pdbx_strand_id
1 'polypeptide(L)'
;MSKQRIIKKYPNRRLYDTEISRYITLMDVRELVMKAVPFRVVDTVNDEDLTRTILLQIMLEEESGGEPLFSAAMLSQIIRFYGGTLHGVFAHYMKHSLDSFAEHQ
;
A
#
# COMPACT_ATOMS: atom_id res chain seq x y z
N MET A 1 -16.75 -13.81 -9.65
CA MET A 1 -16.05 -12.84 -8.76
C MET A 1 -14.58 -13.19 -8.78
N SER A 2 -13.71 -12.23 -9.10
CA SER A 2 -12.26 -12.49 -9.08
C SER A 2 -11.82 -12.80 -7.66
N LYS A 3 -11.18 -13.95 -7.46
CA LYS A 3 -10.71 -14.39 -6.15
C LYS A 3 -9.53 -13.48 -5.74
N GLN A 4 -9.70 -12.74 -4.64
CA GLN A 4 -8.63 -11.89 -4.09
C GLN A 4 -7.42 -12.77 -3.74
N ARG A 5 -6.25 -12.43 -4.27
CA ARG A 5 -5.00 -13.19 -4.06
C ARG A 5 -4.55 -13.06 -2.61
N ILE A 6 -4.22 -14.17 -1.95
CA ILE A 6 -3.82 -14.15 -0.54
C ILE A 6 -2.31 -14.25 -0.44
N ILE A 7 -1.73 -13.32 0.32
CA ILE A 7 -0.31 -13.29 0.64
C ILE A 7 -0.18 -13.47 2.15
N LYS A 8 0.55 -14.49 2.57
CA LYS A 8 0.80 -14.80 3.97
C LYS A 8 2.08 -14.15 4.44
N LYS A 9 2.02 -13.36 5.51
CA LYS A 9 3.19 -12.76 6.15
C LYS A 9 3.63 -13.63 7.34
N TYR A 10 4.88 -14.10 7.29
CA TYR A 10 5.51 -14.87 8.36
C TYR A 10 6.38 -13.98 9.27
N PRO A 11 6.61 -14.35 10.54
CA PRO A 11 7.37 -13.54 11.49
C PRO A 11 8.79 -13.17 11.03
N ASN A 12 9.46 -14.04 10.29
CA ASN A 12 10.82 -13.85 9.77
C ASN A 12 10.90 -12.92 8.53
N ARG A 13 10.02 -11.92 8.45
CA ARG A 13 9.87 -10.96 7.32
C ARG A 13 9.46 -11.58 5.98
N ARG A 14 9.35 -12.91 5.84
CA ARG A 14 8.98 -13.56 4.57
C ARG A 14 7.51 -13.34 4.22
N LEU A 15 7.26 -13.15 2.93
CA LEU A 15 5.93 -13.12 2.32
C LEU A 15 5.77 -14.39 1.47
N TYR A 16 4.63 -15.07 1.58
CA TYR A 16 4.32 -16.27 0.81
C TYR A 16 3.05 -16.05 0.01
N ASP A 17 3.13 -16.28 -1.29
CA ASP A 17 2.02 -16.14 -2.18
C ASP A 17 1.28 -17.47 -2.35
N THR A 18 0.00 -17.51 -1.99
CA THR A 18 -0.76 -18.76 -2.05
C THR A 18 -1.18 -19.14 -3.47
N GLU A 19 -1.17 -18.21 -4.42
CA GLU A 19 -1.59 -18.47 -5.80
C GLU A 19 -0.49 -19.22 -6.57
N ILE A 20 0.76 -18.75 -6.43
CA ILE A 20 1.93 -19.36 -7.09
C ILE A 20 2.75 -20.26 -6.18
N SER A 21 2.30 -20.46 -4.95
CA SER A 21 2.87 -21.39 -3.96
C SER A 21 4.38 -21.21 -3.72
N ARG A 22 4.83 -19.95 -3.56
CA ARG A 22 6.23 -19.66 -3.25
C ARG A 22 6.40 -18.42 -2.39
N TYR A 23 7.58 -18.32 -1.76
CA TYR A 23 8.00 -17.07 -1.15
C TYR A 23 8.23 -15.99 -2.20
N ILE A 24 7.84 -14.77 -1.87
CA ILE A 24 7.98 -13.59 -2.71
C ILE A 24 8.60 -12.44 -1.91
N THR A 25 9.07 -11.43 -2.63
CA THR A 25 9.66 -10.20 -2.08
C THR A 25 8.62 -9.07 -2.01
N LEU A 26 8.98 -7.94 -1.40
CA LEU A 26 8.14 -6.75 -1.43
C LEU A 26 8.00 -6.19 -2.86
N MET A 27 9.06 -6.30 -3.68
CA MET A 27 9.02 -5.93 -5.10
C MET A 27 8.01 -6.77 -5.89
N ASP A 28 7.91 -8.07 -5.62
CA ASP A 28 6.88 -8.92 -6.25
C ASP A 28 5.46 -8.48 -5.86
N VAL A 29 5.24 -8.00 -4.63
CA VAL A 29 3.94 -7.44 -4.22
C VAL A 29 3.67 -6.10 -4.91
N ARG A 30 4.68 -5.25 -5.06
CA ARG A 30 4.58 -4.02 -5.86
C ARG A 30 4.13 -4.33 -7.28
N GLU A 31 4.68 -5.35 -7.92
CA GLU A 31 4.24 -5.78 -9.26
C GLU A 31 2.75 -6.14 -9.32
N LEU A 32 2.18 -6.69 -8.25
CA LEU A 32 0.73 -6.93 -8.16
C LEU A 32 -0.07 -5.62 -8.14
N VAL A 33 0.42 -4.60 -7.41
CA VAL A 33 -0.17 -3.25 -7.39
C VAL A 33 -0.15 -2.65 -8.80
N MET A 34 1.00 -2.68 -9.47
CA MET A 34 1.16 -2.11 -10.82
C MET A 34 0.28 -2.80 -11.87
N LYS A 35 -0.02 -4.09 -11.68
CA LYS A 35 -0.91 -4.88 -12.55
C LYS A 35 -2.38 -4.80 -12.14
N ALA A 36 -2.74 -3.97 -11.17
CA ALA A 36 -4.07 -3.87 -10.59
C ALA A 36 -4.66 -5.23 -10.15
N VAL A 37 -3.79 -6.14 -9.68
CA VAL A 37 -4.21 -7.46 -9.18
C VAL A 37 -4.69 -7.29 -7.74
N PRO A 38 -5.96 -7.58 -7.41
CA PRO A 38 -6.46 -7.46 -6.05
C PRO A 38 -5.83 -8.52 -5.15
N PHE A 39 -5.21 -8.09 -4.05
CA PHE A 39 -4.61 -8.99 -3.06
C PHE A 39 -4.96 -8.58 -1.62
N ARG A 40 -4.74 -9.49 -0.68
CA ARG A 40 -4.77 -9.27 0.77
C ARG A 40 -3.52 -9.84 1.37
N VAL A 41 -2.91 -9.11 2.31
CA VAL A 41 -1.81 -9.63 3.12
C VAL A 41 -2.31 -9.97 4.51
N VAL A 42 -2.05 -11.20 4.96
CA VAL A 42 -2.54 -11.72 6.24
C VAL A 42 -1.39 -12.24 7.07
N ASP A 43 -1.31 -11.84 8.33
CA ASP A 43 -0.34 -12.40 9.27
C ASP A 43 -0.67 -13.86 9.61
N THR A 44 0.32 -14.74 9.52
CA THR A 44 0.16 -16.17 9.80
C THR A 44 -0.04 -16.53 11.28
N VAL A 45 0.27 -15.62 12.20
CA VAL A 45 0.23 -15.84 13.65
C VAL A 45 -1.13 -15.45 14.23
N ASN A 46 -1.66 -14.30 13.84
CA ASN A 46 -2.86 -13.71 14.44
C ASN A 46 -3.99 -13.41 13.43
N ASP A 47 -3.82 -13.77 12.14
CA ASP A 47 -4.77 -13.53 11.05
C ASP A 47 -5.10 -12.04 10.78
N GLU A 48 -4.23 -11.14 11.26
CA GLU A 48 -4.38 -9.70 11.08
C GLU A 48 -4.23 -9.30 9.60
N ASP A 49 -5.08 -8.37 9.13
CA ASP A 49 -4.96 -7.79 7.80
C ASP A 49 -3.83 -6.76 7.75
N LEU A 50 -2.71 -7.16 7.17
CA LEU A 50 -1.51 -6.33 7.03
C LEU A 50 -1.44 -5.62 5.68
N THR A 51 -2.50 -5.65 4.86
CA THR A 51 -2.48 -5.09 3.49
C THR A 51 -2.07 -3.61 3.50
N ARG A 52 -2.64 -2.81 4.40
CA ARG A 52 -2.30 -1.38 4.53
C ARG A 52 -0.83 -1.18 4.91
N THR A 53 -0.34 -1.98 5.85
CA THR A 53 1.06 -1.89 6.31
C THR A 53 2.04 -2.22 5.19
N ILE A 54 1.75 -3.25 4.38
CA ILE A 54 2.58 -3.61 3.23
C ILE A 54 2.56 -2.52 2.15
N LEU A 55 1.40 -1.93 1.85
CA LEU A 55 1.31 -0.84 0.88
C LEU A 55 2.13 0.39 1.32
N LEU A 56 2.12 0.72 2.61
CA LEU A 56 2.95 1.80 3.16
C LEU A 56 4.45 1.48 3.07
N GLN A 57 4.84 0.22 3.27
CA GLN A 57 6.24 -0.21 3.10
C GLN A 57 6.69 -0.06 1.64
N ILE A 58 5.84 -0.47 0.68
CA ILE A 58 6.12 -0.29 -0.76
C ILE A 58 6.30 1.19 -1.07
N MET A 59 5.38 2.05 -0.62
CA MET A 59 5.49 3.50 -0.81
C MET A 59 6.79 4.08 -0.25
N LEU A 60 7.22 3.63 0.94
CA LEU A 60 8.47 4.08 1.55
C LEU A 60 9.71 3.66 0.74
N GLU A 61 9.73 2.43 0.20
CA GLU A 61 10.83 1.96 -0.66
C GLU A 61 10.91 2.78 -1.95
N GLU A 62 9.78 3.07 -2.59
CA GLU A 62 9.74 3.88 -3.82
C GLU A 62 10.25 5.32 -3.59
N GLU A 63 9.84 5.96 -2.50
CA GLU A 63 10.32 7.31 -2.12
C GLU A 63 11.81 7.36 -1.75
N SER A 64 12.40 6.21 -1.36
CA SER A 64 13.81 6.13 -0.96
C SER A 64 14.75 5.75 -2.13
N GLY A 65 14.23 5.08 -3.16
CA GLY A 65 15.01 4.50 -4.26
C GLY A 65 14.93 5.23 -5.60
N GLY A 66 13.98 6.14 -5.79
CA GLY A 66 13.73 6.86 -7.05
C GLY A 66 13.72 8.39 -6.91
N GLU A 67 13.12 9.09 -7.89
CA GLU A 67 12.75 10.50 -7.72
C GLU A 67 11.55 10.58 -6.77
N PRO A 68 11.68 11.22 -5.60
CA PRO A 68 10.61 11.25 -4.61
C PRO A 68 9.43 12.05 -5.15
N LEU A 69 8.23 11.46 -5.09
CA LEU A 69 7.00 12.13 -5.46
C LEU A 69 6.65 13.21 -4.43
N PHE A 70 6.98 12.97 -3.15
CA PHE A 70 6.58 13.84 -2.06
C PHE A 70 7.73 14.72 -1.57
N SER A 71 7.53 16.04 -1.63
CA SER A 71 8.43 16.97 -0.94
C SER A 71 8.29 16.86 0.59
N ALA A 72 9.36 17.17 1.32
CA ALA A 72 9.33 17.22 2.80
C ALA A 72 8.24 18.16 3.34
N ALA A 73 7.98 19.27 2.64
CA ALA A 73 6.91 20.21 2.98
C ALA A 73 5.53 19.54 2.85
N MET A 74 5.29 18.77 1.78
CA MET A 74 4.05 18.05 1.55
C MET A 74 3.84 16.96 2.60
N LEU A 75 4.86 16.13 2.88
CA LEU A 75 4.79 15.12 3.94
C LEU A 75 4.45 15.72 5.30
N SER A 76 5.08 16.85 5.64
CA SER A 76 4.79 17.58 6.88
C SER A 76 3.34 18.06 6.97
N GLN A 77 2.75 18.52 5.85
CA GLN A 77 1.33 18.89 5.82
C GLN A 77 0.43 17.68 6.00
N ILE A 78 0.71 16.59 5.28
CA ILE A 78 -0.03 15.32 5.39
C ILE A 78 -0.05 14.86 6.86
N ILE A 79 1.10 14.87 7.54
CA ILE A 79 1.21 14.49 8.96
C ILE A 79 0.39 15.41 9.86
N ARG A 80 0.43 16.73 9.65
CA ARG A 80 -0.38 17.69 10.43
C ARG A 80 -1.88 17.44 10.26
N PHE A 81 -2.34 17.08 9.06
CA PHE A 81 -3.75 16.77 8.82
C PHE A 81 -4.22 15.53 9.58
N TYR A 82 -3.35 14.54 9.83
CA TYR A 82 -3.69 13.41 10.70
C TYR A 82 -3.90 13.80 12.17
N GLY A 83 -3.23 14.87 12.64
CA GLY A 83 -3.37 15.38 14.02
C GLY A 83 -4.47 16.43 14.21
N GLY A 84 -5.13 16.86 13.13
CA GLY A 84 -6.14 17.93 13.15
C GLY A 84 -7.57 17.44 13.05
N THR A 85 -8.52 18.30 13.41
CA THR A 85 -9.97 18.04 13.28
C THR A 85 -10.46 17.93 11.83
N LEU A 86 -9.64 18.32 10.86
CA LEU A 86 -9.95 18.32 9.43
C LEU A 86 -9.54 17.04 8.69
N HIS A 87 -9.08 16.00 9.39
CA HIS A 87 -8.62 14.74 8.80
C HIS A 87 -9.61 14.16 7.77
N GLY A 88 -10.91 14.11 8.09
CA GLY A 88 -11.92 13.56 7.21
C GLY A 88 -12.15 14.35 5.93
N VAL A 89 -12.06 15.69 6.00
CA VAL A 89 -12.23 16.58 4.84
C VAL A 89 -11.04 16.42 3.89
N PHE A 90 -9.82 16.41 4.44
CA PHE A 90 -8.60 16.20 3.66
C PHE A 90 -8.59 14.83 2.97
N ALA A 91 -8.96 13.76 3.69
CA ALA A 91 -9.03 12.42 3.12
C ALA A 91 -10.02 12.31 1.95
N HIS A 92 -11.21 12.93 2.09
CA HIS A 92 -12.20 12.96 1.02
C HIS A 92 -11.70 13.73 -0.21
N TYR A 93 -11.14 14.92 -0.01
CA TYR A 93 -10.58 15.73 -1.09
C TYR A 93 -9.47 14.98 -1.84
N MET A 94 -8.50 14.42 -1.10
CA MET A 94 -7.41 13.65 -1.67
C MET A 94 -7.89 12.46 -2.50
N LYS A 95 -8.87 11.70 -1.99
CA LYS A 95 -9.46 10.58 -2.73
C LYS A 95 -10.04 11.05 -4.06
N HIS A 96 -10.90 12.08 -4.04
CA HIS A 96 -11.51 12.63 -5.25
C HIS A 96 -10.47 13.13 -6.26
N SER A 97 -9.42 13.83 -5.80
CA SER A 97 -8.34 14.29 -6.67
C SER A 97 -7.55 13.14 -7.29
N LEU A 98 -7.27 12.07 -6.54
CA LEU A 98 -6.58 10.88 -7.05
C LEU A 98 -7.44 10.10 -8.05
N ASP A 99 -8.71 9.87 -7.73
CA ASP A 99 -9.66 9.19 -8.61
C ASP A 99 -9.79 9.96 -9.94
N SER A 100 -9.96 11.29 -9.88
CA SER A 100 -10.02 12.15 -11.06
C SER A 100 -8.71 12.10 -11.87
N PHE A 101 -7.54 12.13 -11.23
CA PHE A 101 -6.28 12.03 -11.96
C PHE A 101 -6.11 10.68 -12.67
N ALA A 102 -6.53 9.59 -12.02
CA ALA A 102 -6.49 8.24 -12.60
C ALA A 102 -7.43 8.07 -13.80
N GLU A 103 -8.57 8.77 -13.83
CA GLU A 103 -9.50 8.77 -14.97
C GLU A 103 -8.96 9.53 -16.20
N HIS A 104 -8.02 10.45 -16.02
CA HIS A 104 -7.45 11.28 -17.09
C HIS A 104 -6.13 10.73 -17.66
N GLN A 105 -5.67 9.55 -17.23
CA GLN A 105 -4.56 8.79 -17.82
C GLN A 105 -5.06 7.72 -18.78
#